data_AF-A0A0D6AJN1-F1
#
_entry.id   AF-A0A0D6AJN1-F1
#
_cell.length_a   1.000
_cell.length_b   1.000
_cell.length_c   1.000
_cell.angle_alpha   90.00
_cell.angle_beta   90.00
_cell.angle_gamma   90.00
#
_symmetry.space_group_name_H-M   'P 1'
#
loop_
_entity.id
_entity.type
_entity.pdbx_description
1 polymer ?
#
loop_
_entity_poly.entity_id
_entity_poly.type
_entity_poly.pdbx_seq_one_letter_code
_entity_poly.pdbx_strand_id
1 'polypeptide(L)'
;MLVNELEYWYLTPTPMANESISHFMGRFRRENQLSVSMLATITGLGGAIARWEKFRLNPPPTQKELDKLAELVRLDTKDLQLMLPLQGTGMKLEPIRLYPSCYIESPCHQIQWQFKTSDRCFAHNLTLLSECPFCGARFRISSQWEQGCCHRCFSSFESMINYQKPL
;
A
#
# COMPACT_ATOMS: atom_id res chain seq x y z
N MET A 1 -10.24 32.05 -21.92
CA MET A 1 -9.76 30.79 -21.31
C MET A 1 -9.66 31.03 -19.81
N LEU A 2 -10.68 30.62 -19.07
CA LEU A 2 -10.67 30.64 -17.61
C LEU A 2 -10.69 29.18 -17.18
N VAL A 3 -9.51 28.55 -17.15
CA VAL A 3 -9.38 27.32 -16.38
C VAL A 3 -9.21 27.83 -14.96
N ASN A 4 -10.35 27.94 -14.26
CA ASN A 4 -10.37 28.23 -12.84
C ASN A 4 -9.40 27.27 -12.17
N GLU A 5 -8.40 27.83 -11.47
CA GLU A 5 -7.62 27.15 -10.45
C GLU A 5 -8.59 26.71 -9.36
N LEU A 6 -9.29 25.60 -9.59
CA LEU A 6 -9.89 24.84 -8.51
C LEU A 6 -8.71 24.30 -7.72
N GLU A 7 -8.38 25.00 -6.63
CA GLU A 7 -7.51 24.48 -5.59
C GLU A 7 -8.20 23.21 -5.07
N TYR A 8 -7.81 22.05 -5.60
CA TYR A 8 -8.41 20.79 -5.19
C TYR A 8 -7.96 20.52 -3.75
N TRP A 9 -8.90 20.67 -2.82
CA TRP A 9 -8.70 20.31 -1.42
C TRP A 9 -8.75 18.80 -1.26
N TYR A 10 -7.67 18.12 -1.65
CA TYR A 10 -7.54 16.68 -1.41
C TYR A 10 -7.32 16.41 0.08
N LEU A 11 -8.12 15.50 0.62
CA LEU A 11 -7.97 14.96 1.96
C LEU A 11 -6.77 14.01 1.99
N THR A 12 -5.69 14.44 2.64
CA THR A 12 -4.47 13.65 2.75
C THR A 12 -4.55 12.76 3.99
N PRO A 13 -4.55 11.42 3.84
CA PRO A 13 -4.48 10.54 4.98
C PRO A 13 -3.10 10.65 5.63
N THR A 14 -3.03 10.66 6.96
CA THR A 14 -1.75 10.60 7.67
C THR A 14 -1.01 9.29 7.31
N PRO A 15 0.25 9.37 6.84
CA PRO A 15 1.10 8.20 6.65
C PRO A 15 1.25 7.39 7.93
N MET A 16 1.09 6.08 7.84
CA MET A 16 1.40 5.18 8.94
C MET A 16 2.86 4.70 8.87
N ALA A 17 3.45 4.38 10.02
CA ALA A 17 4.82 3.91 10.08
C ALA A 17 5.00 2.64 9.23
N ASN A 18 6.02 2.65 8.35
CA ASN A 18 6.34 1.56 7.41
C ASN A 18 5.23 1.21 6.41
N GLU A 19 4.21 2.07 6.25
CA GLU A 19 3.13 1.87 5.27
C GLU A 19 3.68 1.71 3.85
N SER A 20 3.13 0.78 3.09
CA SER A 20 3.54 0.59 1.70
C SER A 20 2.93 1.65 0.78
N ILE A 21 3.67 2.07 -0.26
CA ILE A 21 3.19 3.09 -1.21
C ILE A 21 1.86 2.67 -1.87
N SER A 22 1.69 1.37 -2.11
CA SER A 22 0.45 0.81 -2.64
C SER A 22 -0.73 1.03 -1.69
N HIS A 23 -0.56 0.76 -0.40
CA HIS A 23 -1.62 0.95 0.59
C HIS A 23 -1.97 2.43 0.77
N PHE A 24 -0.95 3.29 0.91
CA PHE A 24 -1.11 4.73 1.07
C PHE A 24 -1.88 5.34 -0.11
N MET A 25 -1.47 5.07 -1.35
CA MET A 25 -2.17 5.57 -2.55
C MET A 25 -3.60 5.05 -2.61
N GLY A 26 -3.85 3.81 -2.19
CA GLY A 26 -5.21 3.26 -2.06
C GLY A 26 -6.08 4.04 -1.09
N ARG A 27 -5.55 4.38 0.10
CA ARG A 27 -6.25 5.20 1.10
C ARG A 27 -6.53 6.60 0.56
N PHE A 28 -5.51 7.27 0.00
CA PHE A 28 -5.65 8.59 -0.58
C PHE A 28 -6.73 8.61 -1.66
N ARG A 29 -6.73 7.63 -2.55
CA ARG A 29 -7.74 7.53 -3.60
C ARG A 29 -9.15 7.31 -3.04
N ARG A 30 -9.32 6.44 -2.06
CA ARG A 30 -10.65 6.19 -1.47
C ARG A 30 -11.20 7.42 -0.76
N GLU A 31 -10.37 8.10 0.02
CA GLU A 31 -10.75 9.32 0.73
C GLU A 31 -11.22 10.42 -0.23
N ASN A 32 -10.60 10.49 -1.41
CA ASN A 32 -10.88 11.51 -2.41
C ASN A 32 -11.73 11.01 -3.60
N GLN A 33 -12.31 9.82 -3.50
CA GLN A 33 -13.13 9.19 -4.55
C GLN A 33 -12.45 9.16 -5.94
N LEU A 34 -11.14 8.93 -5.95
CA LEU A 34 -10.33 8.90 -7.16
C LEU A 34 -10.17 7.46 -7.69
N SER A 35 -10.35 7.31 -8.99
CA SER A 35 -9.85 6.13 -9.69
C SER A 35 -8.33 6.20 -9.87
N VAL A 36 -7.71 5.07 -10.19
CA VAL A 36 -6.28 5.01 -10.54
C VAL A 36 -5.96 5.89 -11.75
N SER A 37 -6.85 5.93 -12.75
CA SER A 37 -6.67 6.77 -13.94
C SER A 37 -6.80 8.25 -13.63
N MET A 38 -7.73 8.65 -12.75
CA MET A 38 -7.84 10.04 -12.31
C MET A 38 -6.56 10.49 -11.60
N LEU A 39 -6.06 9.70 -10.64
CA LEU A 39 -4.79 10.00 -9.95
C LEU A 39 -3.61 10.12 -10.93
N ALA A 40 -3.54 9.21 -11.91
CA ALA A 40 -2.52 9.23 -12.95
C ALA A 40 -2.59 10.49 -13.84
N THR A 41 -3.79 10.94 -14.18
CA THR A 41 -4.01 12.17 -14.96
C THR A 41 -3.65 13.41 -14.15
N ILE A 42 -4.11 13.52 -12.91
CA ILE A 42 -3.85 14.69 -12.05
C ILE A 42 -2.35 14.86 -11.80
N THR A 43 -1.64 13.78 -11.50
CA THR A 43 -0.18 13.83 -11.27
C THR A 43 0.65 13.93 -12.56
N GLY A 44 0.05 13.65 -13.72
CA GLY A 44 0.79 13.49 -14.98
C GLY A 44 1.84 12.37 -14.92
N LEU A 45 1.60 11.31 -14.15
CA LEU A 45 2.47 10.13 -13.98
C LEU A 45 2.01 8.92 -14.81
N GLY A 46 0.80 8.99 -15.39
CA GLY A 46 0.30 7.98 -16.32
C GLY A 46 0.34 6.56 -15.73
N GLY A 47 0.85 5.61 -16.51
CA GLY A 47 0.92 4.20 -16.11
C GLY A 47 1.77 3.90 -14.87
N ALA A 48 2.60 4.85 -14.40
CA ALA A 48 3.43 4.66 -13.22
C ALA A 48 2.59 4.41 -11.95
N ILE A 49 1.49 5.16 -11.75
CA ILE A 49 0.60 4.98 -10.59
C ILE A 49 0.10 3.53 -10.51
N ALA A 50 -0.43 2.99 -11.61
CA ALA A 50 -0.96 1.62 -11.64
C ALA A 50 0.14 0.56 -11.42
N ARG A 51 1.39 0.84 -11.81
CA ARG A 51 2.54 -0.04 -11.53
C ARG A 51 2.93 -0.01 -10.06
N TRP A 52 3.00 1.17 -9.47
CA TRP A 52 3.40 1.34 -8.06
C TRP A 52 2.39 0.71 -7.10
N GLU A 53 1.08 0.79 -7.39
CA GLU A 53 0.05 0.05 -6.62
C GLU A 53 0.27 -1.47 -6.62
N LYS A 54 0.96 -2.00 -7.62
CA LYS A 54 1.26 -3.43 -7.77
C LYS A 54 2.71 -3.77 -7.38
N PHE A 55 3.41 -2.85 -6.70
CA PHE A 55 4.84 -2.96 -6.37
C PHE A 55 5.77 -3.14 -7.58
N ARG A 56 5.30 -2.82 -8.79
CA ARG A 56 6.11 -2.87 -10.02
C ARG A 56 6.96 -1.61 -10.13
N LEU A 57 8.01 -1.56 -9.32
CA LEU A 57 8.92 -0.42 -9.14
C LEU A 57 10.18 -0.55 -10.01
N ASN A 58 10.08 -1.16 -11.19
CA ASN A 58 11.19 -1.22 -12.16
C ASN A 58 10.74 -0.55 -13.48
N PRO A 59 11.29 0.62 -13.87
CA PRO A 59 12.31 1.37 -13.13
C PRO A 59 11.77 1.93 -11.79
N PRO A 60 12.65 2.18 -10.80
CA PRO A 60 12.26 2.79 -9.54
C PRO A 60 11.70 4.20 -9.77
N PRO A 61 10.76 4.68 -8.92
CA PRO A 61 10.29 6.06 -8.99
C PRO A 61 11.45 7.04 -8.91
N THR A 62 11.52 7.98 -9.84
CA THR A 62 12.50 9.07 -9.81
C THR A 62 12.09 10.14 -8.80
N GLN A 63 13.05 10.96 -8.35
CA GLN A 63 12.77 12.10 -7.47
C GLN A 63 11.66 12.99 -8.04
N LYS A 64 11.77 13.38 -9.33
CA LYS A 64 10.78 14.21 -10.02
C LYS A 64 9.39 13.58 -10.07
N GLU A 65 9.32 12.26 -10.23
CA GLU A 65 8.03 11.55 -10.21
C GLU A 65 7.42 11.51 -8.81
N LEU A 66 8.24 11.33 -7.78
CA LEU A 66 7.77 11.38 -6.40
C LEU A 66 7.37 12.80 -5.98
N ASP A 67 8.09 13.84 -6.43
CA ASP A 67 7.76 15.24 -6.15
C ASP A 67 6.36 15.60 -6.68
N LYS A 68 6.00 15.11 -7.88
CA LYS A 68 4.65 15.29 -8.44
C LYS A 68 3.56 14.64 -7.58
N LEU A 69 3.83 13.46 -7.03
CA LEU A 69 2.89 12.80 -6.12
C LEU A 69 2.85 13.54 -4.78
N ALA A 70 4.01 13.94 -4.25
CA ALA A 70 4.20 14.65 -2.99
C ALA A 70 3.44 15.99 -2.97
N GLU A 71 3.52 16.77 -4.05
CA GLU A 71 2.78 18.02 -4.22
C GLU A 71 1.26 17.79 -4.13
N LEU A 72 0.76 16.77 -4.84
CA LEU A 72 -0.66 16.44 -4.85
C LEU A 72 -1.17 16.00 -3.47
N VAL A 73 -0.42 15.10 -2.81
CA VAL A 73 -0.78 14.54 -1.51
C VAL A 73 -0.29 15.38 -0.34
N ARG A 74 0.28 16.56 -0.59
CA ARG A 74 0.78 17.50 0.44
C ARG A 74 1.67 16.84 1.50
N LEU A 75 2.60 15.98 1.06
CA LEU A 75 3.62 15.35 1.91
C LEU A 75 5.01 15.76 1.44
N ASP A 76 6.01 15.57 2.29
CA ASP A 76 7.40 15.63 1.85
C ASP A 76 7.73 14.43 0.98
N THR A 77 8.53 14.63 -0.07
CA THR A 77 8.97 13.51 -0.92
C THR A 77 9.71 12.43 -0.14
N LYS A 78 10.38 12.81 0.96
CA LYS A 78 11.06 11.87 1.87
C LYS A 78 10.08 10.90 2.53
N ASP A 79 8.87 11.34 2.87
CA ASP A 79 7.86 10.45 3.46
C ASP A 79 7.40 9.41 2.45
N LEU A 80 7.22 9.79 1.19
CA LEU A 80 6.89 8.84 0.11
C LEU A 80 8.04 7.86 -0.15
N GLN A 81 9.30 8.29 -0.03
CA GLN A 81 10.46 7.41 -0.17
C GLN A 81 10.50 6.32 0.93
N LEU A 82 10.07 6.63 2.15
CA LEU A 82 9.99 5.65 3.24
C LEU A 82 8.95 4.54 2.96
N MET A 83 8.00 4.79 2.06
CA MET A 83 6.99 3.80 1.65
C MET A 83 7.45 2.88 0.51
N LEU A 84 8.65 3.12 -0.03
CA LEU A 84 9.31 2.32 -1.06
C LEU A 84 10.27 1.31 -0.44
N PRO A 85 10.56 0.19 -1.13
CA PRO A 85 11.64 -0.70 -0.71
C PRO A 85 12.99 0.01 -0.80
N LEU A 86 13.88 -0.27 0.16
CA LEU A 86 15.26 0.18 0.09
C LEU A 86 15.92 -0.32 -1.20
N GLN A 87 16.84 0.46 -1.75
CA GLN A 87 17.54 0.11 -2.99
C GLN A 87 18.21 -1.27 -2.87
N GLY A 88 18.03 -2.10 -3.90
CA GLY A 88 18.54 -3.48 -3.92
C GLY A 88 17.68 -4.50 -3.17
N THR A 89 16.62 -4.08 -2.49
CA THR A 89 15.72 -5.00 -1.78
C THR A 89 14.88 -5.80 -2.77
N GLY A 90 15.02 -7.12 -2.74
CA GLY A 90 14.19 -8.02 -3.52
C GLY A 90 12.75 -8.06 -3.00
N MET A 91 11.78 -7.81 -3.87
CA MET A 91 10.34 -7.86 -3.53
C MET A 91 9.70 -9.19 -4.00
N LYS A 92 8.78 -9.74 -3.21
CA LYS A 92 7.75 -10.66 -3.68
C LYS A 92 6.56 -9.80 -4.10
N LEU A 93 6.29 -9.72 -5.41
CA LEU A 93 5.18 -8.93 -5.94
C LEU A 93 3.83 -9.61 -5.68
N GLU A 94 3.81 -10.93 -5.81
CA GLU A 94 2.69 -11.79 -5.49
C GLU A 94 3.17 -13.05 -4.77
N PRO A 95 2.33 -13.67 -3.92
CA PRO A 95 1.06 -13.14 -3.41
C PRO A 95 1.27 -11.89 -2.54
N ILE A 96 0.21 -11.11 -2.34
CA ILE A 96 0.20 -10.06 -1.33
C ILE A 96 0.13 -10.73 0.04
N ARG A 97 0.95 -10.28 0.98
CA ARG A 97 1.11 -10.91 2.28
C ARG A 97 0.60 -10.01 3.39
N LEU A 98 0.16 -10.63 4.48
CA LEU A 98 -0.45 -9.99 5.64
C LEU A 98 0.16 -10.59 6.91
N TYR A 99 0.58 -9.73 7.85
CA TYR A 99 0.73 -10.11 9.25
C TYR A 99 -0.48 -9.58 10.02
N PRO A 100 -1.49 -10.40 10.33
CA PRO A 100 -2.64 -9.99 11.13
C PRO A 100 -2.26 -9.32 12.47
N SER A 101 -1.29 -9.89 13.19
CA SER A 101 -0.74 -9.33 14.43
C SER A 101 -0.27 -7.89 14.27
N CYS A 102 0.58 -7.61 13.28
CA CYS A 102 1.01 -6.24 12.99
C CYS A 102 -0.13 -5.34 12.52
N TYR A 103 -1.11 -5.89 11.79
CA TYR A 103 -2.23 -5.13 11.25
C TYR A 103 -3.17 -4.62 12.35
N ILE A 104 -3.33 -5.38 13.43
CA ILE A 104 -4.10 -4.96 14.63
C ILE A 104 -3.45 -3.74 15.29
N GLU A 105 -2.12 -3.72 15.37
CA GLU A 105 -1.37 -2.61 15.98
C GLU A 105 -1.35 -1.36 15.10
N SER A 106 -1.22 -1.54 13.79
CA SER A 106 -1.22 -0.47 12.81
C SER A 106 -1.94 -0.96 11.54
N PRO A 107 -3.18 -0.49 11.26
CA PRO A 107 -4.06 -1.02 10.20
C PRO A 107 -3.64 -0.58 8.80
N CYS A 108 -2.37 -0.77 8.47
CA CYS A 108 -1.78 -0.59 7.16
C CYS A 108 -1.05 -1.84 6.70
N HIS A 109 -1.05 -2.06 5.39
CA HIS A 109 -0.07 -2.98 4.81
C HIS A 109 1.32 -2.35 4.91
N GLN A 110 2.25 -3.02 5.59
CA GLN A 110 3.62 -2.52 5.71
C GLN A 110 4.49 -2.99 4.54
N ILE A 111 5.38 -2.14 4.04
CA ILE A 111 6.21 -2.45 2.85
C ILE A 111 7.09 -3.69 3.06
N GLN A 112 7.60 -3.88 4.28
CA GLN A 112 8.47 -4.98 4.66
C GLN A 112 7.83 -6.36 4.54
N TRP A 113 6.50 -6.44 4.59
CA TRP A 113 5.80 -7.72 4.41
C TRP A 113 6.01 -8.27 3.01
N GLN A 114 6.38 -7.43 2.03
CA GLN A 114 6.65 -7.84 0.66
C GLN A 114 8.13 -8.08 0.33
N PHE A 115 9.06 -7.99 1.29
CA PHE A 115 10.47 -8.34 1.02
C PHE A 115 10.68 -9.85 0.88
N LYS A 116 11.54 -10.29 -0.05
CA LYS A 116 11.86 -11.71 -0.27
C LYS A 116 12.44 -12.39 0.96
N THR A 117 13.13 -11.62 1.79
CA THR A 117 13.74 -12.03 3.06
C THR A 117 12.74 -12.12 4.22
N SER A 118 11.54 -11.55 4.09
CA SER A 118 10.53 -11.62 5.14
C SER A 118 9.86 -13.00 5.15
N ASP A 119 10.25 -13.81 6.13
CA ASP A 119 9.64 -15.10 6.46
C ASP A 119 8.82 -15.02 7.77
N ARG A 120 9.23 -14.16 8.71
CA ARG A 120 8.59 -13.93 10.02
C ARG A 120 8.47 -12.45 10.36
N CYS A 121 7.49 -12.13 11.20
CA CYS A 121 7.44 -10.81 11.81
C CYS A 121 8.58 -10.71 12.84
N PHE A 122 9.41 -9.69 12.77
CA PHE A 122 10.47 -9.48 13.77
C PHE A 122 9.91 -9.16 15.16
N ALA A 123 8.76 -8.50 15.25
CA ALA A 123 8.13 -8.16 16.53
C ALA A 123 7.39 -9.35 17.17
N HIS A 124 6.65 -10.13 16.38
CA HIS A 124 5.77 -11.19 16.90
C HIS A 124 6.32 -12.60 16.71
N ASN A 125 7.36 -12.79 15.89
CA ASN A 125 7.91 -14.11 15.51
C ASN A 125 6.86 -15.08 14.93
N LEU A 126 5.88 -14.53 14.21
CA LEU A 126 4.79 -15.27 13.57
C LEU A 126 4.94 -15.26 12.04
N THR A 127 4.35 -16.24 11.36
CA THR A 127 4.34 -16.37 9.88
C THR A 127 3.40 -15.38 9.18
N LEU A 128 3.71 -15.08 7.91
CA LEU A 128 2.83 -14.31 7.01
C LEU A 128 1.69 -15.19 6.53
N LEU A 129 0.52 -14.58 6.36
CA LEU A 129 -0.55 -15.14 5.55
C LEU A 129 -0.43 -14.60 4.13
N SER A 130 -0.65 -15.45 3.12
CA SER A 130 -0.70 -15.08 1.70
C SER A 130 -2.10 -15.23 1.08
N GLU A 131 -3.02 -15.78 1.86
CA GLU A 131 -4.43 -15.97 1.52
C GLU A 131 -5.28 -15.94 2.79
N CYS A 132 -6.58 -15.70 2.61
CA CYS A 132 -7.55 -15.73 3.69
C CYS A 132 -7.69 -17.16 4.22
N PRO A 133 -7.46 -17.40 5.53
CA PRO A 133 -7.53 -18.74 6.10
C PRO A 133 -8.96 -19.29 6.15
N PHE A 134 -9.98 -18.43 6.08
CA PHE A 134 -11.39 -18.84 6.13
C PHE A 134 -11.92 -19.32 4.78
N CYS A 135 -11.40 -18.80 3.66
CA CYS A 135 -11.98 -19.08 2.33
C CYS A 135 -10.96 -19.39 1.23
N GLY A 136 -9.65 -19.33 1.52
CA GLY A 136 -8.56 -19.59 0.57
C GLY A 136 -8.37 -18.52 -0.50
N ALA A 137 -9.07 -17.38 -0.42
CA ALA A 137 -8.89 -16.30 -1.38
C ALA A 137 -7.55 -15.58 -1.15
N ARG A 138 -6.74 -15.43 -2.20
CA ARG A 138 -5.53 -14.58 -2.14
C ARG A 138 -5.90 -13.14 -1.79
N PHE A 139 -5.04 -12.48 -1.03
CA PHE A 139 -5.22 -11.06 -0.74
C PHE A 139 -5.06 -10.23 -2.02
N ARG A 140 -5.94 -9.24 -2.19
CA ARG A 140 -5.83 -8.24 -3.26
C ARG A 140 -4.60 -7.38 -3.04
N ILE A 141 -4.19 -6.60 -4.04
CA ILE A 141 -3.16 -5.56 -3.86
C ILE A 141 -3.54 -4.63 -2.71
N SER A 142 -2.55 -4.16 -1.96
CA SER A 142 -2.82 -3.37 -0.74
C SER A 142 -3.57 -2.06 -1.02
N SER A 143 -3.49 -1.50 -2.23
CA SER A 143 -4.31 -0.35 -2.63
C SER A 143 -5.82 -0.65 -2.66
N GLN A 144 -6.21 -1.93 -2.64
CA GLN A 144 -7.59 -2.41 -2.65
C GLN A 144 -8.03 -3.00 -1.30
N TRP A 145 -7.23 -2.84 -0.24
CA TRP A 145 -7.62 -3.28 1.10
C TRP A 145 -8.62 -2.29 1.69
N GLU A 146 -9.89 -2.53 1.39
CA GLU A 146 -11.03 -1.81 1.94
C GLU A 146 -11.40 -2.44 3.29
N GLN A 147 -11.58 -1.60 4.31
CA GLN A 147 -12.09 -2.00 5.63
C GLN A 147 -11.27 -3.08 6.36
N GLY A 148 -10.04 -3.37 5.90
CA GLY A 148 -9.18 -4.37 6.53
C GLY A 148 -9.79 -5.77 6.56
N CYS A 149 -10.46 -6.19 5.49
CA CYS A 149 -11.12 -7.49 5.43
C CYS A 149 -10.86 -8.27 4.13
N CYS A 150 -11.18 -9.57 4.16
CA CYS A 150 -11.15 -10.40 2.97
C CYS A 150 -12.22 -9.96 1.97
N HIS A 151 -11.82 -9.65 0.73
CA HIS A 151 -12.74 -9.27 -0.35
C HIS A 151 -13.78 -10.33 -0.75
N ARG A 152 -13.65 -11.58 -0.29
CA ARG A 152 -14.56 -12.69 -0.64
C ARG A 152 -15.49 -13.09 0.49
N CYS A 153 -14.97 -13.30 1.70
CA CYS A 153 -15.76 -13.76 2.83
C CYS A 153 -15.97 -12.71 3.92
N PHE A 154 -15.45 -11.49 3.73
CA PHE A 154 -15.60 -10.34 4.64
C PHE A 154 -15.06 -10.53 6.06
N SER A 155 -14.41 -11.67 6.36
CA SER A 155 -13.67 -11.84 7.60
C SER A 155 -12.59 -10.76 7.73
N SER A 156 -12.54 -10.10 8.88
CA SER A 156 -11.54 -9.06 9.15
C SER A 156 -10.13 -9.66 9.17
N PHE A 157 -9.14 -8.88 8.79
CA PHE A 157 -7.73 -9.28 8.90
C PHE A 157 -7.34 -9.56 10.35
N GLU A 158 -7.91 -8.83 11.30
CA GLU A 158 -7.70 -9.04 12.75
C GLU A 158 -8.12 -10.46 13.18
N SER A 159 -9.27 -10.95 12.69
CA SER A 159 -9.75 -12.31 13.01
C SER A 159 -8.84 -13.42 12.50
N MET A 160 -7.91 -13.11 11.59
CA MET A 160 -6.97 -14.07 11.02
C MET A 160 -5.73 -14.31 11.91
N ILE A 161 -5.58 -13.59 13.03
CA ILE A 161 -4.42 -13.71 13.94
C ILE A 161 -4.19 -15.15 14.41
N ASN A 162 -5.27 -15.89 14.70
CA ASN A 162 -5.20 -17.27 15.20
C ASN A 162 -4.68 -18.28 14.17
N TYR A 163 -4.48 -17.87 12.92
CA TYR A 163 -3.98 -18.71 11.84
C TYR A 163 -2.49 -18.48 11.54
N GLN A 164 -1.88 -17.48 12.18
CA GLN A 164 -0.43 -17.33 12.14
C GLN A 164 0.22 -18.38 13.03
N LYS A 165 1.37 -18.90 12.60
CA LYS A 165 2.12 -19.92 13.35
C LYS A 165 3.51 -19.41 13.70
N PRO A 166 4.13 -19.89 14.78
CA PRO A 166 5.58 -19.83 14.92
C PRO A 166 6.25 -20.56 13.74
N LEU A 167 7.49 -20.16 13.41
CA LEU A 167 8.36 -20.94 12.52
C LEU A 167 8.95 -22.16 13.26
#